data_AF-A0AA86SHW2-F1
#
_entry.id   AF-A0AA86SHW2-F1
#
_cell.length_a   1.000
_cell.length_b   1.000
_cell.length_c   1.000
_cell.angle_alpha   90.00
_cell.angle_beta   90.00
_cell.angle_gamma   90.00
#
_symmetry.space_group_name_H-M   'P 1'
#
loop_
_entity.id
_entity.type
_entity.pdbx_description
1 polymer ?
#
loop_
_entity_poly.entity_id
_entity_poly.type
_entity_poly.pdbx_seq_one_letter_code
_entity_poly.pdbx_strand_id
1 'polypeptide(L)'
;MEPDSNATTITINVKFNGETIPISVSPNSTIKDLKSLLLVSTNVLPRGQKLIFKGKVLEDPVALTASNLTNGSKIMLVASQGLYQGDGPILKKAQVVPKSRKDSHSGSSNEVKKIPAKNRMERWKATGVVALSESNLEAIPEEVWVCGSSTRVLDCNNNSIKNVPVEIARLTGLEKLFMNSNEIDDQSIRWEGLTNLKYITVLSLNHNNLTTLPSALGSLTSLKELHLSNNKLGGFPDEIGHLTKLEVLQANNNRISIISDSIGNCHSLVEVDFSSNFLSELPETFSSLSNLKALHLSNNGMKSLPSKLFKTCLQLSTLDLHNTEITMDLLRQIEGWVNFDERRRSKHQKQIDFRVGVSRDFDEGADKN
;
A
#
# COMPACT_ATOMS: atom_id res chain seq x y z
N MET A 1 -20.52 47.24 1.63
CA MET A 1 -19.57 47.13 0.51
C MET A 1 -18.74 45.89 0.78
N GLU A 2 -19.12 44.79 0.14
CA GLU A 2 -18.28 43.59 0.03
C GLU A 2 -17.04 43.92 -0.81
N PRO A 3 -15.86 43.36 -0.50
CA PRO A 3 -14.83 43.18 -1.51
C PRO A 3 -15.06 41.83 -2.21
N ASP A 4 -15.60 41.91 -3.43
CA ASP A 4 -15.48 40.88 -4.46
C ASP A 4 -13.99 40.53 -4.65
N SER A 5 -13.58 39.34 -4.20
CA SER A 5 -12.32 38.74 -4.66
C SER A 5 -12.66 37.64 -5.65
N ASN A 6 -12.72 38.03 -6.92
CA ASN A 6 -12.75 37.13 -8.07
C ASN A 6 -11.56 36.15 -7.98
N ALA A 7 -11.79 34.96 -7.44
CA ALA A 7 -10.86 33.85 -7.54
C ALA A 7 -10.75 33.47 -9.03
N THR A 8 -9.70 33.98 -9.68
CA THR A 8 -9.45 33.80 -11.12
C THR A 8 -9.03 32.35 -11.35
N THR A 9 -9.99 31.44 -11.49
CA THR A 9 -9.72 30.03 -11.80
C THR A 9 -9.50 29.85 -13.30
N ILE A 10 -8.64 28.89 -13.67
CA ILE A 10 -8.45 28.46 -15.06
C ILE A 10 -9.05 27.06 -15.23
N THR A 11 -9.76 26.82 -16.32
CA THR A 11 -10.30 25.52 -16.67
C THR A 11 -9.36 24.79 -17.62
N ILE A 12 -8.91 23.61 -17.24
CA ILE A 12 -8.05 22.73 -18.03
C ILE A 12 -8.90 21.55 -18.52
N ASN A 13 -8.83 21.24 -19.81
CA ASN A 13 -9.55 20.13 -20.42
C ASN A 13 -8.62 18.92 -20.55
N VAL A 14 -8.83 17.90 -19.72
CA VAL A 14 -7.99 16.69 -19.70
C VAL A 14 -8.64 15.57 -20.49
N LYS A 15 -7.96 15.11 -21.55
CA LYS A 15 -8.40 14.00 -22.38
C LYS A 15 -7.91 12.68 -21.80
N PHE A 16 -8.84 11.77 -21.46
CA PHE A 16 -8.55 10.46 -20.88
C PHE A 16 -9.58 9.43 -21.37
N ASN A 17 -9.15 8.24 -21.82
CA ASN A 17 -10.03 7.16 -22.31
C ASN A 17 -11.12 7.58 -23.31
N GLY A 18 -10.84 8.56 -24.17
CA GLY A 18 -11.78 9.08 -25.17
C GLY A 18 -12.74 10.16 -24.68
N GLU A 19 -12.76 10.45 -23.37
CA GLU A 19 -13.54 11.53 -22.77
C GLU A 19 -12.68 12.78 -22.51
N THR A 20 -13.34 13.93 -22.37
CA THR A 20 -12.71 15.21 -21.99
C THR A 20 -13.27 15.67 -20.65
N ILE A 21 -12.39 15.78 -19.66
CA ILE A 21 -12.72 16.10 -18.27
C ILE A 21 -12.29 17.56 -18.01
N PRO A 22 -13.22 18.50 -17.82
CA PRO A 22 -12.89 19.87 -17.45
C PRO A 22 -12.56 19.96 -15.95
N ILE A 23 -11.41 20.54 -15.61
CA ILE A 23 -10.95 20.74 -14.23
C ILE A 23 -10.63 22.21 -14.02
N SER A 24 -11.28 22.83 -13.04
CA SER A 24 -10.99 24.21 -12.63
C SER A 24 -9.90 24.21 -11.55
N VAL A 25 -8.80 24.90 -11.80
CA VAL A 25 -7.65 25.03 -10.89
C VAL A 25 -7.23 26.49 -10.73
N SER A 26 -6.57 26.80 -9.62
CA SER A 26 -5.94 28.11 -9.44
C SER A 26 -4.71 28.22 -10.36
N PRO A 27 -4.42 29.40 -10.95
CA PRO A 27 -3.23 29.61 -11.79
C PRO A 27 -1.93 29.27 -11.06
N ASN A 28 -1.90 29.46 -9.74
CA ASN A 28 -0.71 29.23 -8.90
C ASN A 28 -0.57 27.77 -8.42
N SER A 29 -1.50 26.89 -8.77
CA SER A 29 -1.41 25.47 -8.43
C SER A 29 -0.26 24.78 -9.19
N THR A 30 0.18 23.64 -8.69
CA THR A 30 1.26 22.83 -9.27
C THR A 30 0.71 21.69 -10.14
N ILE A 31 1.60 21.05 -10.93
CA ILE A 31 1.26 19.80 -11.63
C ILE A 31 0.80 18.70 -10.66
N LYS A 32 1.40 18.65 -9.46
CA LYS A 32 1.01 17.71 -8.41
C LYS A 32 -0.45 17.91 -7.99
N ASP A 33 -0.88 19.15 -7.77
CA ASP A 33 -2.26 19.46 -7.40
C ASP A 33 -3.26 19.07 -8.51
N LEU A 34 -2.90 19.32 -9.77
CA LEU A 34 -3.69 18.89 -10.92
C LEU A 34 -3.82 17.36 -10.99
N LYS A 35 -2.73 16.61 -10.68
CA LYS A 35 -2.75 15.15 -10.63
C LYS A 35 -3.64 14.61 -9.51
N SER A 36 -3.59 15.23 -8.33
CA SER A 36 -4.47 14.87 -7.20
C SER A 36 -5.94 15.12 -7.53
N LEU A 37 -6.27 16.19 -8.25
CA LEU A 37 -7.65 16.42 -8.73
C LEU A 37 -8.07 15.40 -9.79
N LEU A 38 -7.16 15.01 -10.68
CA LEU A 38 -7.42 13.99 -11.69
C LEU A 38 -7.64 12.60 -11.11
N LEU A 39 -7.08 12.28 -9.94
CA LEU A 39 -7.34 11.01 -9.26
C LEU A 39 -8.84 10.81 -9.04
N VAL A 40 -9.53 11.86 -8.58
CA VAL A 40 -10.97 11.87 -8.30
C VAL A 40 -11.79 11.54 -9.55
N SER A 41 -11.35 12.03 -10.71
CA SER A 41 -12.09 11.89 -11.98
C SER A 41 -11.68 10.66 -12.81
N THR A 42 -10.44 10.17 -12.68
CA THR A 42 -9.86 9.19 -13.63
C THR A 42 -9.51 7.85 -12.98
N ASN A 43 -9.47 7.79 -11.64
CA ASN A 43 -9.02 6.61 -10.88
C ASN A 43 -7.60 6.14 -11.22
N VAL A 44 -6.80 6.99 -11.86
CA VAL A 44 -5.38 6.75 -12.07
C VAL A 44 -4.63 7.37 -10.90
N LEU A 45 -3.86 6.58 -10.16
CA LEU A 45 -3.02 7.08 -9.07
C LEU A 45 -2.08 8.19 -9.58
N PRO A 46 -1.83 9.29 -8.84
CA PRO A 46 -0.94 10.38 -9.28
C PRO A 46 0.41 9.90 -9.81
N ARG A 47 1.03 8.90 -9.16
CA ARG A 47 2.27 8.24 -9.60
C ARG A 47 2.19 7.55 -10.98
N GLY A 48 0.99 7.15 -11.38
CA GLY A 48 0.71 6.53 -12.68
C GLY A 48 0.18 7.52 -13.71
N GLN A 49 -0.07 8.78 -13.34
CA GLN A 49 -0.58 9.80 -14.23
C GLN A 49 0.56 10.50 -14.98
N LYS A 50 0.62 10.27 -16.29
CA LYS A 50 1.53 10.99 -17.20
C LYS A 50 0.73 12.05 -17.97
N LEU A 51 0.90 13.31 -17.58
CA LEU A 51 0.24 14.45 -18.22
C LEU A 51 1.10 14.96 -19.38
N ILE A 52 0.51 15.07 -20.57
CA ILE A 52 1.18 15.49 -21.79
C ILE A 52 0.50 16.74 -22.34
N PHE A 53 1.27 17.83 -22.46
CA PHE A 53 0.83 19.09 -23.05
C PHE A 53 1.78 19.47 -24.20
N LYS A 54 1.23 19.71 -25.40
CA LYS A 54 2.01 20.04 -26.62
C LYS A 54 3.21 19.11 -26.89
N GLY A 55 3.05 17.80 -26.64
CA GLY A 55 4.09 16.79 -26.86
C GLY A 55 5.17 16.71 -25.77
N LYS A 56 5.08 17.53 -24.71
CA LYS A 56 5.97 17.46 -23.55
C LYS A 56 5.25 16.85 -22.34
N VAL A 57 5.98 16.03 -21.58
CA VAL A 57 5.50 15.48 -20.32
C VAL A 57 5.63 16.57 -19.25
N LEU A 58 4.59 16.77 -18.45
CA LEU A 58 4.60 17.70 -17.33
C LEU A 58 5.20 17.00 -16.10
N GLU A 59 6.29 17.56 -15.58
CA GLU A 59 7.04 17.03 -14.45
C GLU A 59 6.65 17.73 -13.13
N ASP A 60 6.72 16.99 -12.03
CA ASP A 60 6.56 17.55 -10.69
C ASP A 60 7.91 18.08 -10.19
N PRO A 61 7.98 19.16 -9.39
CA PRO A 61 6.92 20.08 -8.95
C PRO A 61 6.97 21.40 -9.73
N VAL A 62 6.48 21.44 -10.97
CA VAL A 62 6.42 22.69 -11.76
C VAL A 62 5.09 23.41 -11.52
N ALA A 63 5.12 24.74 -11.35
CA ALA A 63 3.91 25.56 -11.30
C ALA A 63 3.17 25.53 -12.65
N LEU A 64 1.83 25.55 -12.65
CA LEU A 64 1.03 25.53 -13.88
C LEU A 64 1.37 26.70 -14.83
N THR A 65 1.69 27.87 -14.27
CA THR A 65 2.16 29.05 -15.01
C THR A 65 3.48 28.82 -15.74
N ALA A 66 4.44 28.14 -15.10
CA ALA A 66 5.73 27.78 -15.71
C ALA A 66 5.58 26.73 -16.83
N SER A 67 4.44 26.04 -16.88
CA SER A 67 4.10 25.05 -17.92
C SER A 67 3.31 25.63 -19.09
N ASN A 68 3.09 26.96 -19.14
CA ASN A 68 2.28 27.66 -20.15
C ASN A 68 0.83 27.13 -20.29
N LEU A 69 0.26 26.63 -19.19
CA LEU A 69 -1.13 26.18 -19.16
C LEU A 69 -2.06 27.37 -18.89
N THR A 70 -2.84 27.74 -19.90
CA THR A 70 -3.84 28.82 -19.83
C THR A 70 -5.26 28.27 -19.80
N ASN A 71 -6.24 29.13 -19.50
CA ASN A 71 -7.65 28.77 -19.53
C ASN A 71 -8.05 28.15 -20.89
N GLY A 72 -8.68 26.98 -20.85
CA GLY A 72 -9.06 26.19 -22.03
C GLY A 72 -8.00 25.22 -22.55
N SER A 73 -6.81 25.16 -21.95
CA SER A 73 -5.72 24.26 -22.38
C SER A 73 -6.16 22.80 -22.41
N LYS A 74 -5.75 22.08 -23.47
CA LYS A 74 -6.04 20.65 -23.66
C LYS A 74 -4.82 19.82 -23.30
N ILE A 75 -4.94 18.95 -22.31
CA ILE A 75 -3.88 18.05 -21.84
C ILE A 75 -4.32 16.62 -22.08
N MET A 76 -3.39 15.72 -22.42
CA MET A 76 -3.67 14.29 -22.50
C MET A 76 -3.15 13.59 -21.24
N LEU A 77 -4.00 12.78 -20.60
CA LEU A 77 -3.59 11.90 -19.52
C LEU A 77 -3.31 10.50 -20.08
N VAL A 78 -2.12 9.97 -19.81
CA VAL A 78 -1.75 8.58 -20.10
C VAL A 78 -1.52 7.87 -18.77
N ALA A 79 -2.24 6.77 -18.54
CA ALA A 79 -2.02 5.91 -17.39
C ALA A 79 -0.85 4.96 -17.66
N SER A 80 0.06 4.84 -16.70
CA SER A 80 1.17 3.88 -16.75
C SER A 80 0.63 2.45 -16.59
N GLN A 81 1.01 1.52 -17.48
CA GLN A 81 0.54 0.12 -17.41
C GLN A 81 0.86 -0.49 -16.05
N GLY A 82 -0.13 -1.12 -15.41
CA GLY A 82 -0.02 -1.73 -14.08
C GLY A 82 -0.42 -0.84 -12.89
N LEU A 83 -0.64 0.45 -13.11
CA LEU A 83 -1.21 1.38 -12.11
C LEU A 83 -2.70 1.71 -12.39
N TYR A 84 -3.28 0.98 -13.34
CA TYR A 84 -4.71 0.95 -13.62
C TYR A 84 -5.36 -0.07 -12.67
N GLN A 85 -6.16 0.39 -11.71
CA GLN A 85 -6.83 -0.50 -10.75
C GLN A 85 -8.09 -1.15 -11.37
N GLY A 86 -7.86 -2.12 -12.26
CA GLY A 86 -8.84 -3.13 -12.68
C GLY A 86 -9.89 -2.69 -13.72
N ASP A 87 -10.11 -3.57 -14.69
CA ASP A 87 -11.27 -3.54 -15.58
C ASP A 87 -12.55 -3.89 -14.81
N GLY A 88 -13.67 -3.32 -15.25
CA GLY A 88 -15.02 -3.80 -14.95
C GLY A 88 -15.23 -5.27 -15.40
N PRO A 89 -16.39 -5.86 -15.09
CA PRO A 89 -16.55 -7.29 -14.82
C PRO A 89 -16.04 -8.21 -15.92
N ILE A 90 -15.30 -9.22 -15.50
CA ILE A 90 -14.87 -10.37 -16.30
C ILE A 90 -16.12 -11.12 -16.79
N LEU A 91 -16.50 -10.92 -18.06
CA LEU A 91 -17.25 -11.94 -18.79
C LEU A 91 -16.25 -12.94 -19.38
N LYS A 92 -16.02 -14.03 -18.65
CA LYS A 92 -15.29 -15.20 -19.18
C LYS A 92 -16.10 -15.79 -20.33
N LYS A 93 -15.56 -15.70 -21.55
CA LYS A 93 -14.93 -16.81 -22.30
C LYS A 93 -14.78 -16.42 -23.76
N ALA A 94 -13.57 -16.50 -24.30
CA ALA A 94 -13.31 -17.21 -25.55
C ALA A 94 -11.80 -17.39 -25.78
N GLN A 95 -11.47 -18.58 -26.27
CA GLN A 95 -10.16 -19.04 -26.68
C GLN A 95 -9.65 -18.28 -27.90
N VAL A 96 -8.32 -18.16 -28.00
CA VAL A 96 -7.63 -17.63 -29.18
C VAL A 96 -7.62 -18.69 -30.28
N VAL A 97 -8.29 -18.44 -31.40
CA VAL A 97 -7.84 -18.83 -32.75
C VAL A 97 -8.42 -17.85 -33.78
N PRO A 98 -7.62 -17.26 -34.69
CA PRO A 98 -8.14 -16.68 -35.92
C PRO A 98 -7.97 -17.64 -37.09
N LYS A 99 -9.07 -17.97 -37.81
CA LYS A 99 -9.06 -18.23 -39.26
C LYS A 99 -10.40 -17.83 -39.90
N SER A 100 -10.32 -16.72 -40.66
CA SER A 100 -11.07 -16.26 -41.86
C SER A 100 -12.52 -16.69 -42.19
N ARG A 101 -13.28 -15.65 -42.61
CA ARG A 101 -14.30 -15.56 -43.70
C ARG A 101 -15.72 -16.10 -43.46
N LYS A 102 -16.72 -15.20 -43.40
CA LYS A 102 -17.69 -14.82 -44.47
C LYS A 102 -18.88 -14.01 -43.92
N ASP A 103 -19.49 -13.24 -44.81
CA ASP A 103 -20.62 -12.31 -44.65
C ASP A 103 -21.94 -12.91 -44.12
N SER A 104 -22.75 -12.11 -43.41
CA SER A 104 -24.16 -11.81 -43.75
C SER A 104 -24.89 -11.00 -42.65
N HIS A 105 -25.78 -10.11 -43.08
CA HIS A 105 -26.63 -9.20 -42.29
C HIS A 105 -27.55 -9.86 -41.25
N SER A 106 -27.80 -9.16 -40.13
CA SER A 106 -29.16 -8.84 -39.65
C SER A 106 -29.09 -7.91 -38.42
N GLY A 107 -29.85 -6.81 -38.44
CA GLY A 107 -29.90 -5.83 -37.38
C GLY A 107 -30.62 -6.32 -36.11
N SER A 108 -30.21 -5.73 -34.98
CA SER A 108 -31.05 -5.55 -33.80
C SER A 108 -30.46 -4.40 -32.98
N SER A 109 -31.10 -3.24 -33.07
CA SER A 109 -30.88 -2.08 -32.21
C SER A 109 -31.18 -2.45 -30.76
N ASN A 110 -30.14 -2.66 -29.95
CA ASN A 110 -30.27 -2.58 -28.50
C ASN A 110 -29.53 -1.32 -28.06
N GLU A 111 -30.33 -0.28 -27.78
CA GLU A 111 -29.88 0.90 -27.07
C GLU A 111 -29.13 0.48 -25.80
N VAL A 112 -27.83 0.76 -25.79
CA VAL A 112 -27.04 0.74 -24.57
C VAL A 112 -27.58 1.84 -23.68
N LYS A 113 -28.38 1.46 -22.66
CA LYS A 113 -28.72 2.35 -21.55
C LYS A 113 -27.42 2.86 -20.94
N LYS A 114 -27.02 4.08 -21.32
CA LYS A 114 -26.00 4.87 -20.65
C LYS A 114 -26.42 5.02 -19.20
N ILE A 115 -25.75 4.32 -18.29
CA ILE A 115 -25.89 4.53 -16.86
C ILE A 115 -25.30 5.93 -16.58
N PRO A 116 -26.07 6.90 -16.08
CA PRO A 116 -25.54 8.23 -15.79
C PRO A 116 -24.54 8.15 -14.63
N ALA A 117 -23.62 9.11 -14.56
CA ALA A 117 -22.62 9.22 -13.50
C ALA A 117 -23.27 9.09 -12.10
N LYS A 118 -23.08 7.93 -11.47
CA LYS A 118 -23.62 7.62 -10.14
C LYS A 118 -23.00 8.53 -9.09
N ASN A 119 -23.82 8.93 -8.10
CA ASN A 119 -23.38 9.64 -6.90
C ASN A 119 -22.18 8.91 -6.26
N ARG A 120 -21.19 9.64 -5.71
CA ARG A 120 -19.94 9.11 -5.15
C ARG A 120 -20.16 7.89 -4.24
N MET A 121 -21.17 7.96 -3.38
CA MET A 121 -21.53 6.88 -2.46
C MET A 121 -22.03 5.62 -3.17
N GLU A 122 -22.82 5.76 -4.24
CA GLU A 122 -23.25 4.60 -5.04
C GLU A 122 -22.07 3.92 -5.74
N ARG A 123 -21.06 4.71 -6.15
CA ARG A 123 -19.82 4.18 -6.69
C ARG A 123 -19.06 3.37 -5.64
N TRP A 124 -18.87 3.92 -4.44
CA TRP A 124 -18.23 3.22 -3.33
C TRP A 124 -18.94 1.92 -2.96
N LYS A 125 -20.28 1.93 -2.91
CA LYS A 125 -21.07 0.71 -2.68
C LYS A 125 -20.89 -0.32 -3.81
N ALA A 126 -20.82 0.12 -5.06
CA ALA A 126 -20.66 -0.76 -6.21
C ALA A 126 -19.25 -1.37 -6.30
N THR A 127 -18.20 -0.59 -6.04
CA THR A 127 -16.81 -1.07 -6.12
C THR A 127 -16.37 -1.76 -4.83
N GLY A 128 -16.93 -1.36 -3.70
CA GLY A 128 -16.45 -1.69 -2.36
C GLY A 128 -15.14 -1.03 -1.99
N VAL A 129 -14.74 0.02 -2.71
CA VAL A 129 -13.49 0.75 -2.48
C VAL A 129 -13.79 2.21 -2.21
N VAL A 130 -13.40 2.68 -1.03
CA VAL A 130 -13.44 4.07 -0.62
C VAL A 130 -12.01 4.61 -0.65
N ALA A 131 -11.68 5.35 -1.72
CA ALA A 131 -10.38 5.99 -1.90
C ALA A 131 -10.48 7.47 -1.52
N LEU A 132 -9.81 7.84 -0.44
CA LEU A 132 -9.76 9.15 0.20
C LEU A 132 -8.32 9.58 0.48
N SER A 133 -7.33 8.95 -0.17
CA SER A 133 -5.93 9.33 0.00
C SER A 133 -5.68 10.75 -0.52
N GLU A 134 -4.76 11.48 0.12
CA GLU A 134 -4.31 12.82 -0.31
C GLU A 134 -5.48 13.81 -0.48
N SER A 135 -6.49 13.71 0.38
CA SER A 135 -7.73 14.49 0.29
C SER A 135 -7.79 15.64 1.31
N ASN A 136 -6.68 15.92 2.00
CA ASN A 136 -6.56 16.93 3.05
C ASN A 136 -7.65 16.82 4.14
N LEU A 137 -8.00 15.59 4.50
CA LEU A 137 -9.06 15.31 5.47
C LEU A 137 -8.55 15.39 6.91
N GLU A 138 -9.29 16.04 7.80
CA GLU A 138 -9.03 15.99 9.25
C GLU A 138 -9.83 14.88 9.96
N ALA A 139 -10.87 14.38 9.30
CA ALA A 139 -11.72 13.29 9.77
C ALA A 139 -12.24 12.46 8.60
N ILE A 140 -12.59 11.21 8.86
CA ILE A 140 -13.23 10.35 7.85
C ILE A 140 -14.66 10.85 7.64
N PRO A 141 -15.10 11.15 6.40
CA PRO A 141 -16.44 11.67 6.13
C PRO A 141 -17.55 10.70 6.55
N GLU A 142 -18.64 11.22 7.10
CA GLU A 142 -19.80 10.43 7.57
C GLU A 142 -20.41 9.54 6.49
N GLU A 143 -20.32 9.96 5.23
CA GLU A 143 -20.77 9.21 4.05
C GLU A 143 -20.12 7.82 3.92
N VAL A 144 -18.88 7.68 4.42
CA VAL A 144 -18.15 6.40 4.41
C VAL A 144 -18.90 5.36 5.22
N TRP A 145 -19.43 5.74 6.38
CA TRP A 145 -20.13 4.82 7.28
C TRP A 145 -21.44 4.30 6.68
N VAL A 146 -22.06 5.06 5.78
CA VAL A 146 -23.29 4.69 5.06
C VAL A 146 -23.04 3.57 4.04
N CYS A 147 -21.79 3.34 3.63
CA CYS A 147 -21.42 2.25 2.73
C CYS A 147 -21.49 0.87 3.43
N GLY A 148 -21.34 0.84 4.76
CA GLY A 148 -21.54 -0.35 5.58
C GLY A 148 -20.76 -1.57 5.08
N SER A 149 -21.42 -2.72 4.99
CA SER A 149 -20.84 -3.99 4.55
C SER A 149 -20.35 -4.01 3.10
N SER A 150 -20.70 -3.01 2.28
CA SER A 150 -20.24 -2.95 0.89
C SER A 150 -18.77 -2.55 0.78
N THR A 151 -18.24 -1.81 1.76
CA THR A 151 -16.84 -1.36 1.78
C THR A 151 -15.91 -2.50 2.17
N ARG A 152 -15.04 -2.91 1.24
CA ARG A 152 -13.95 -3.86 1.45
C ARG A 152 -12.60 -3.19 1.65
N VAL A 153 -12.40 -2.03 1.02
CA VAL A 153 -11.15 -1.27 1.13
C VAL A 153 -11.47 0.17 1.51
N LEU A 154 -10.84 0.65 2.57
CA LEU A 154 -10.84 2.05 2.98
C LEU A 154 -9.39 2.56 2.94
N ASP A 155 -9.11 3.46 2.01
CA ASP A 155 -7.82 4.10 1.85
C ASP A 155 -7.93 5.58 2.20
N CYS A 156 -7.37 5.97 3.34
CA CYS A 156 -7.29 7.34 3.82
C CYS A 156 -5.83 7.79 4.03
N ASN A 157 -4.88 7.24 3.27
CA ASN A 157 -3.47 7.58 3.40
C ASN A 157 -3.21 9.07 3.11
N ASN A 158 -2.18 9.66 3.73
CA ASN A 158 -1.72 11.04 3.47
C ASN A 158 -2.84 12.07 3.70
N ASN A 159 -3.38 12.10 4.92
CA ASN A 159 -4.35 13.09 5.38
C ASN A 159 -3.90 13.64 6.76
N SER A 160 -4.77 14.41 7.43
CA SER A 160 -4.56 14.91 8.80
C SER A 160 -5.57 14.27 9.77
N ILE A 161 -5.93 13.00 9.54
CA ILE A 161 -6.96 12.33 10.35
C ILE A 161 -6.44 12.07 11.76
N LYS A 162 -7.21 12.55 12.75
CA LYS A 162 -6.91 12.39 14.18
C LYS A 162 -7.86 11.44 14.91
N ASN A 163 -8.95 11.05 14.27
CA ASN A 163 -10.00 10.27 14.92
C ASN A 163 -10.53 9.19 13.98
N VAL A 164 -10.45 7.94 14.44
CA VAL A 164 -11.12 6.78 13.87
C VAL A 164 -12.20 6.36 14.87
N PRO A 165 -13.45 6.79 14.65
CA PRO A 165 -14.49 6.66 15.67
C PRO A 165 -15.13 5.25 15.62
N VAL A 166 -16.04 4.97 16.57
CA VAL A 166 -16.64 3.63 16.73
C VAL A 166 -17.47 3.21 15.51
N GLU A 167 -17.95 4.18 14.72
CA GLU A 167 -18.70 4.01 13.48
C GLU A 167 -17.95 3.19 12.43
N ILE A 168 -16.62 3.06 12.53
CA ILE A 168 -15.85 2.15 11.67
C ILE A 168 -16.38 0.72 11.76
N ALA A 169 -16.97 0.32 12.89
CA ALA A 169 -17.62 -0.98 13.09
C ALA A 169 -18.76 -1.26 12.10
N ARG A 170 -19.35 -0.22 11.49
CA ARG A 170 -20.39 -0.37 10.46
C ARG A 170 -19.85 -0.97 9.17
N LEU A 171 -18.55 -0.85 8.91
CA LEU A 171 -17.88 -1.38 7.73
C LEU A 171 -17.61 -2.88 7.86
N THR A 172 -18.65 -3.67 8.12
CA THR A 172 -18.52 -5.09 8.50
C THR A 172 -17.91 -5.97 7.40
N GLY A 173 -17.81 -5.49 6.16
CA GLY A 173 -17.13 -6.15 5.05
C GLY A 173 -15.68 -5.69 4.83
N LEU A 174 -15.13 -4.85 5.71
CA LEU A 174 -13.80 -4.26 5.52
C LEU A 174 -12.70 -5.31 5.63
N GLU A 175 -11.92 -5.42 4.56
CA GLU A 175 -10.77 -6.32 4.45
C GLU A 175 -9.45 -5.57 4.58
N LYS A 176 -9.39 -4.32 4.11
CA LYS A 176 -8.15 -3.52 4.08
C LYS A 176 -8.40 -2.10 4.56
N LEU A 177 -7.64 -1.69 5.56
CA LEU A 177 -7.65 -0.34 6.11
C LEU A 177 -6.26 0.28 5.97
N PHE A 178 -6.17 1.34 5.16
CA PHE A 178 -4.95 2.12 4.98
C PHE A 178 -5.11 3.52 5.55
N MET A 179 -4.31 3.82 6.57
CA MET A 179 -4.34 5.06 7.34
C MET A 179 -2.92 5.63 7.52
N ASN A 180 -2.04 5.37 6.57
CA ASN A 180 -0.64 5.80 6.63
C ASN A 180 -0.54 7.32 6.53
N SER A 181 0.50 7.91 7.13
CA SER A 181 0.79 9.35 7.02
C SER A 181 -0.42 10.19 7.45
N ASN A 182 -0.84 10.02 8.70
CA ASN A 182 -1.91 10.78 9.34
C ASN A 182 -1.40 11.33 10.69
N GLU A 183 -2.31 11.90 11.48
CA GLU A 183 -2.01 12.42 12.82
C GLU A 183 -2.58 11.49 13.90
N ILE A 184 -2.53 10.17 13.67
CA ILE A 184 -3.08 9.16 14.59
C ILE A 184 -2.13 8.95 15.76
N ASP A 185 -2.64 9.11 16.98
CA ASP A 185 -2.00 8.75 18.24
C ASP A 185 -2.77 7.61 18.95
N ASP A 186 -2.34 7.24 20.15
CA ASP A 186 -2.89 6.11 20.91
C ASP A 186 -4.40 6.27 21.22
N GLN A 187 -4.90 7.51 21.31
CA GLN A 187 -6.29 7.83 21.62
C GLN A 187 -7.14 8.09 20.36
N SER A 188 -6.49 8.23 19.20
CA SER A 188 -7.16 8.47 17.92
C SER A 188 -8.07 7.31 17.49
N ILE A 189 -7.73 6.06 17.81
CA ILE A 189 -8.49 4.89 17.37
C ILE A 189 -9.42 4.40 18.46
N ARG A 190 -10.72 4.31 18.16
CA ARG A 190 -11.70 3.60 18.98
C ARG A 190 -11.64 2.11 18.68
N TRP A 191 -10.75 1.41 19.39
CA TRP A 191 -10.49 -0.02 19.19
C TRP A 191 -11.71 -0.93 19.39
N GLU A 192 -12.69 -0.54 20.23
CA GLU A 192 -13.98 -1.23 20.33
C GLU A 192 -14.66 -1.36 18.96
N GLY A 193 -14.63 -0.30 18.15
CA GLY A 193 -15.21 -0.35 16.81
C GLY A 193 -14.37 -1.17 15.84
N LEU A 194 -13.05 -0.99 15.86
CA LEU A 194 -12.12 -1.67 14.95
C LEU A 194 -12.11 -3.20 15.16
N THR A 195 -12.20 -3.66 16.41
CA THR A 195 -12.20 -5.09 16.76
C THR A 195 -13.46 -5.86 16.32
N ASN A 196 -14.52 -5.15 15.91
CA ASN A 196 -15.70 -5.75 15.30
C ASN A 196 -15.49 -6.14 13.83
N LEU A 197 -14.41 -5.69 13.19
CA LEU A 197 -14.11 -5.96 11.78
C LEU A 197 -13.47 -7.33 11.59
N LYS A 198 -14.29 -8.39 11.61
CA LYS A 198 -13.82 -9.79 11.59
C LYS A 198 -13.10 -10.22 10.30
N TYR A 199 -13.24 -9.46 9.22
CA TYR A 199 -12.65 -9.77 7.92
C TYR A 199 -11.42 -8.93 7.59
N ILE A 200 -10.96 -8.06 8.51
CA ILE A 200 -9.76 -7.26 8.25
C ILE A 200 -8.54 -8.18 8.11
N THR A 201 -7.87 -8.06 6.98
CA THR A 201 -6.66 -8.81 6.62
C THR A 201 -5.45 -7.89 6.53
N VAL A 202 -5.63 -6.62 6.21
CA VAL A 202 -4.55 -5.63 6.12
C VAL A 202 -4.90 -4.41 6.98
N LEU A 203 -4.01 -4.08 7.91
CA LEU A 203 -4.06 -2.86 8.72
C LEU A 203 -2.75 -2.10 8.55
N SER A 204 -2.83 -0.91 7.97
CA SER A 204 -1.66 -0.08 7.71
C SER A 204 -1.78 1.26 8.42
N LEU A 205 -0.88 1.50 9.37
CA LEU A 205 -0.80 2.67 10.25
C LEU A 205 0.60 3.30 10.23
N ASN A 206 1.35 3.14 9.12
CA ASN A 206 2.69 3.70 8.98
C ASN A 206 2.69 5.22 9.10
N HIS A 207 3.81 5.81 9.51
CA HIS A 207 3.98 7.27 9.56
C HIS A 207 2.87 7.96 10.38
N ASN A 208 2.68 7.51 11.61
CA ASN A 208 1.75 8.11 12.58
C ASN A 208 2.50 8.40 13.90
N ASN A 209 1.76 8.73 14.96
CA ASN A 209 2.29 9.09 16.27
C ASN A 209 2.05 8.04 17.36
N LEU A 210 1.79 6.78 16.99
CA LEU A 210 1.50 5.71 17.94
C LEU A 210 2.70 5.43 18.85
N THR A 211 2.46 5.40 20.16
CA THR A 211 3.45 5.03 21.19
C THR A 211 3.17 3.65 21.77
N THR A 212 1.91 3.20 21.74
CA THR A 212 1.49 1.87 22.20
C THR A 212 0.43 1.26 21.29
N LEU A 213 0.20 -0.04 21.45
CA LEU A 213 -0.94 -0.76 20.86
C LEU A 213 -1.71 -1.46 21.99
N PRO A 214 -3.04 -1.40 22.01
CA PRO A 214 -3.82 -2.04 23.05
C PRO A 214 -3.93 -3.54 22.85
N SER A 215 -4.22 -4.27 23.93
CA SER A 215 -4.54 -5.71 23.91
C SER A 215 -5.68 -6.07 22.95
N ALA A 216 -6.61 -5.14 22.74
CA ALA A 216 -7.71 -5.26 21.79
C ALA A 216 -7.25 -5.62 20.37
N LEU A 217 -6.02 -5.24 19.96
CA LEU A 217 -5.43 -5.61 18.66
C LEU A 217 -5.49 -7.13 18.40
N GLY A 218 -5.26 -7.95 19.43
CA GLY A 218 -5.28 -9.42 19.29
C GLY A 218 -6.64 -10.01 18.92
N SER A 219 -7.72 -9.22 18.95
CA SER A 219 -9.04 -9.64 18.49
C SER A 219 -9.16 -9.69 16.96
N LEU A 220 -8.22 -9.09 16.23
CA LEU A 220 -8.19 -9.08 14.75
C LEU A 220 -7.60 -10.38 14.19
N THR A 221 -8.16 -11.53 14.56
CA THR A 221 -7.58 -12.87 14.28
C THR A 221 -7.52 -13.25 12.79
N SER A 222 -8.16 -12.47 11.91
CA SER A 222 -8.06 -12.59 10.45
C SER A 222 -6.90 -11.80 9.84
N LEU A 223 -6.20 -10.99 10.64
CA LEU A 223 -5.15 -10.09 10.15
C LEU A 223 -3.96 -10.89 9.61
N LYS A 224 -3.50 -10.48 8.42
CA LYS A 224 -2.39 -11.07 7.68
C LYS A 224 -1.23 -10.11 7.53
N GLU A 225 -1.52 -8.82 7.36
CA GLU A 225 -0.50 -7.79 7.18
C GLU A 225 -0.74 -6.66 8.17
N LEU A 226 0.29 -6.39 8.98
CA LEU A 226 0.30 -5.29 9.95
C LEU A 226 1.49 -4.39 9.67
N HIS A 227 1.20 -3.16 9.26
CA HIS A 227 2.22 -2.14 8.96
C HIS A 227 2.14 -1.01 9.98
N LEU A 228 3.22 -0.80 10.71
CA LEU A 228 3.39 0.12 11.82
C LEU A 228 4.70 0.92 11.73
N SER A 229 5.35 0.91 10.57
CA SER A 229 6.63 1.57 10.32
C SER A 229 6.56 3.06 10.60
N ASN A 230 7.65 3.67 11.06
CA ASN A 230 7.74 5.11 11.32
C ASN A 230 6.68 5.61 12.32
N ASN A 231 6.61 4.96 13.48
CA ASN A 231 5.83 5.40 14.64
C ASN A 231 6.78 5.63 15.84
N LYS A 232 6.26 5.63 17.05
CA LYS A 232 7.01 5.80 18.31
C LYS A 232 6.79 4.62 19.25
N LEU A 233 6.45 3.44 18.72
CA LEU A 233 6.07 2.26 19.50
C LEU A 233 7.23 1.80 20.40
N GLY A 234 6.95 1.58 21.67
CA GLY A 234 7.91 1.01 22.63
C GLY A 234 7.96 -0.53 22.63
N GLY A 235 6.91 -1.18 22.13
CA GLY A 235 6.75 -2.62 22.12
C GLY A 235 5.37 -3.04 21.61
N PHE A 236 5.09 -4.33 21.70
CA PHE A 236 3.80 -4.93 21.34
C PHE A 236 3.10 -5.49 22.59
N PRO A 237 1.76 -5.47 22.64
CA PRO A 237 1.01 -6.20 23.66
C PRO A 237 1.19 -7.72 23.49
N ASP A 238 1.04 -8.49 24.57
CA ASP A 238 1.15 -9.96 24.53
C ASP A 238 0.09 -10.58 23.59
N GLU A 239 -1.03 -9.91 23.39
CA GLU A 239 -2.09 -10.34 22.49
C GLU A 239 -1.69 -10.28 21.01
N ILE A 240 -0.51 -9.76 20.65
CA ILE A 240 0.05 -9.93 19.30
C ILE A 240 0.13 -11.42 18.93
N GLY A 241 0.41 -12.29 19.90
CA GLY A 241 0.45 -13.74 19.71
C GLY A 241 -0.89 -14.38 19.32
N HIS A 242 -2.02 -13.66 19.46
CA HIS A 242 -3.32 -14.14 18.98
C HIS A 242 -3.49 -14.01 17.46
N LEU A 243 -2.65 -13.21 16.80
CA LEU A 243 -2.68 -12.98 15.36
C LEU A 243 -2.01 -14.14 14.60
N THR A 244 -2.54 -15.35 14.79
CA THR A 244 -1.96 -16.61 14.25
C THR A 244 -1.90 -16.68 12.73
N LYS A 245 -2.67 -15.84 12.02
CA LYS A 245 -2.68 -15.69 10.55
C LYS A 245 -1.78 -14.57 10.05
N LEU A 246 -1.06 -13.86 10.93
CA LEU A 246 -0.18 -12.77 10.53
C LEU A 246 0.97 -13.32 9.69
N GLU A 247 1.08 -12.85 8.45
CA GLU A 247 2.09 -13.23 7.46
C GLU A 247 3.20 -12.17 7.37
N VAL A 248 2.85 -10.89 7.52
CA VAL A 248 3.77 -9.75 7.41
C VAL A 248 3.62 -8.82 8.60
N LEU A 249 4.73 -8.53 9.29
CA LEU A 249 4.82 -7.54 10.35
C LEU A 249 5.94 -6.54 10.04
N GLN A 250 5.55 -5.30 9.71
CA GLN A 250 6.50 -4.21 9.49
C GLN A 250 6.38 -3.20 10.63
N ALA A 251 7.42 -3.03 11.42
CA ALA A 251 7.48 -2.08 12.53
C ALA A 251 8.86 -1.40 12.63
N ASN A 252 9.53 -1.24 11.48
CA ASN A 252 10.79 -0.53 11.40
C ASN A 252 10.66 0.97 11.68
N ASN A 253 11.74 1.61 12.10
CA ASN A 253 11.77 3.02 12.51
C ASN A 253 10.76 3.31 13.64
N ASN A 254 10.90 2.58 14.74
CA ASN A 254 10.12 2.77 15.97
C ASN A 254 11.07 2.93 17.17
N ARG A 255 10.56 2.77 18.39
CA ARG A 255 11.32 2.82 19.64
C ARG A 255 11.27 1.50 20.39
N ILE A 256 11.10 0.40 19.65
CA ILE A 256 10.85 -0.92 20.23
C ILE A 256 12.13 -1.39 20.90
N SER A 257 12.06 -1.66 22.20
CA SER A 257 13.19 -2.19 22.97
C SER A 257 13.02 -3.65 23.36
N ILE A 258 11.77 -4.14 23.44
CA ILE A 258 11.42 -5.51 23.85
C ILE A 258 10.34 -6.05 22.92
N ILE A 259 10.49 -7.32 22.53
CA ILE A 259 9.44 -8.11 21.87
C ILE A 259 8.92 -9.14 22.86
N SER A 260 7.60 -9.20 23.05
CA SER A 260 6.96 -10.21 23.90
C SER A 260 7.21 -11.63 23.39
N ASP A 261 7.39 -12.59 24.30
CA ASP A 261 7.51 -14.02 24.02
C ASP A 261 6.34 -14.56 23.20
N SER A 262 5.17 -13.94 23.33
CA SER A 262 3.95 -14.29 22.60
C SER A 262 4.09 -14.22 21.07
N ILE A 263 5.06 -13.47 20.54
CA ILE A 263 5.32 -13.37 19.09
C ILE A 263 5.57 -14.74 18.46
N GLY A 264 6.12 -15.69 19.22
CA GLY A 264 6.35 -17.06 18.77
C GLY A 264 5.08 -17.81 18.36
N ASN A 265 3.89 -17.35 18.80
CA ASN A 265 2.60 -17.93 18.43
C ASN A 265 2.10 -17.48 17.04
N CYS A 266 2.74 -16.49 16.42
CA CYS A 266 2.42 -16.02 15.07
C CYS A 266 3.03 -16.94 14.00
N HIS A 267 2.69 -18.23 14.03
CA HIS A 267 3.30 -19.29 13.22
C HIS A 267 3.23 -19.06 11.69
N SER A 268 2.32 -18.20 11.23
CA SER A 268 2.18 -17.85 9.80
C SER A 268 3.15 -16.77 9.33
N LEU A 269 3.95 -16.16 10.23
CA LEU A 269 4.85 -15.07 9.85
C LEU A 269 5.86 -15.53 8.81
N VAL A 270 5.94 -14.77 7.72
CA VAL A 270 6.82 -14.96 6.59
C VAL A 270 7.88 -13.86 6.56
N GLU A 271 7.49 -12.63 6.88
CA GLU A 271 8.36 -11.47 6.86
C GLU A 271 8.17 -10.61 8.11
N VAL A 272 9.29 -10.29 8.75
CA VAL A 272 9.33 -9.40 9.90
C VAL A 272 10.40 -8.35 9.68
N ASP A 273 10.01 -7.08 9.80
CA ASP A 273 10.93 -5.95 9.76
C ASP A 273 10.86 -5.13 11.05
N PHE A 274 11.91 -5.24 11.85
CA PHE A 274 12.16 -4.44 13.06
C PHE A 274 13.41 -3.57 12.92
N SER A 275 13.86 -3.28 11.71
CA SER A 275 15.02 -2.41 11.49
C SER A 275 14.84 -1.02 12.11
N SER A 276 15.93 -0.36 12.50
CA SER A 276 15.91 0.97 13.11
C SER A 276 15.01 1.04 14.35
N ASN A 277 15.33 0.24 15.36
CA ASN A 277 14.69 0.21 16.66
C ASN A 277 15.75 0.20 17.78
N PHE A 278 15.34 -0.09 19.02
CA PHE A 278 16.23 -0.19 20.19
C PHE A 278 16.33 -1.62 20.72
N LEU A 279 16.14 -2.63 19.86
CA LEU A 279 16.19 -4.03 20.26
C LEU A 279 17.61 -4.44 20.64
N SER A 280 17.75 -5.09 21.80
CA SER A 280 19.01 -5.71 22.25
C SER A 280 19.03 -7.22 22.07
N GLU A 281 17.85 -7.84 22.10
CA GLU A 281 17.65 -9.28 21.95
C GLU A 281 16.27 -9.58 21.35
N LEU A 282 16.11 -10.81 20.86
CA LEU A 282 14.80 -11.39 20.51
C LEU A 282 14.51 -12.53 21.48
N PRO A 283 13.23 -12.77 21.83
CA PRO A 283 12.86 -13.87 22.71
C PRO A 283 13.19 -15.22 22.08
N GLU A 284 13.50 -16.24 22.89
CA GLU A 284 13.82 -17.58 22.38
C GLU A 284 12.64 -18.20 21.60
N THR A 285 11.40 -17.83 21.95
CA THR A 285 10.17 -18.23 21.26
C THR A 285 10.09 -17.73 19.81
N PHE A 286 10.90 -16.73 19.43
CA PHE A 286 11.00 -16.27 18.04
C PHE A 286 11.48 -17.40 17.10
N SER A 287 12.21 -18.38 17.64
CA SER A 287 12.61 -19.60 16.93
C SER A 287 11.42 -20.46 16.49
N SER A 288 10.22 -20.30 17.07
CA SER A 288 9.02 -21.06 16.71
C SER A 288 8.41 -20.64 15.36
N LEU A 289 8.87 -19.53 14.77
CA LEU A 289 8.40 -18.99 13.49
C LEU A 289 8.92 -19.80 12.29
N SER A 290 8.41 -21.02 12.13
CA SER A 290 8.88 -21.99 11.12
C SER A 290 8.67 -21.55 9.66
N ASN A 291 7.71 -20.65 9.39
CA ASN A 291 7.44 -20.11 8.06
C ASN A 291 8.25 -18.85 7.73
N LEU A 292 9.06 -18.34 8.66
CA LEU A 292 9.80 -17.09 8.50
C LEU A 292 10.83 -17.23 7.37
N LYS A 293 10.75 -16.33 6.38
CA LYS A 293 11.66 -16.28 5.22
C LYS A 293 12.61 -15.10 5.27
N ALA A 294 12.15 -13.98 5.81
CA ALA A 294 12.89 -12.73 5.88
C ALA A 294 12.77 -12.10 7.28
N LEU A 295 13.92 -11.76 7.86
CA LEU A 295 14.04 -11.07 9.15
C LEU A 295 14.98 -9.88 9.00
N HIS A 296 14.47 -8.68 9.24
CA HIS A 296 15.25 -7.45 9.17
C HIS A 296 15.39 -6.85 10.58
N LEU A 297 16.64 -6.74 11.04
CA LEU A 297 17.01 -6.25 12.37
C LEU A 297 18.10 -5.18 12.30
N SER A 298 18.40 -4.66 11.11
CA SER A 298 19.46 -3.67 10.93
C SER A 298 19.21 -2.42 11.76
N ASN A 299 20.27 -1.71 12.14
CA ASN A 299 20.22 -0.51 13.00
C ASN A 299 19.51 -0.79 14.34
N ASN A 300 19.97 -1.79 15.08
CA ASN A 300 19.52 -2.11 16.43
C ASN A 300 20.73 -2.39 17.34
N GLY A 301 20.51 -2.46 18.65
CA GLY A 301 21.53 -2.83 19.64
C GLY A 301 21.70 -4.34 19.83
N MET A 302 21.38 -5.15 18.81
CA MET A 302 21.33 -6.60 18.90
C MET A 302 22.70 -7.19 19.24
N LYS A 303 22.78 -7.97 20.32
CA LYS A 303 24.02 -8.63 20.78
C LYS A 303 24.04 -10.14 20.53
N SER A 304 22.86 -10.74 20.45
CA SER A 304 22.68 -12.17 20.26
C SER A 304 21.42 -12.42 19.42
N LEU A 305 21.30 -13.64 18.91
CA LEU A 305 20.07 -14.14 18.30
C LEU A 305 19.61 -15.38 19.09
N PRO A 306 18.33 -15.75 19.00
CA PRO A 306 17.82 -16.97 19.60
C PRO A 306 18.65 -18.18 19.19
N SER A 307 19.03 -19.00 20.16
CA SER A 307 19.98 -20.11 19.98
C SER A 307 19.54 -21.14 18.93
N LYS A 308 18.22 -21.26 18.72
CA LYS A 308 17.61 -22.24 17.80
C LYS A 308 17.14 -21.62 16.47
N LEU A 309 17.33 -20.32 16.25
CA LEU A 309 16.78 -19.59 15.10
C LEU A 309 17.07 -20.29 13.76
N PHE A 310 18.34 -20.65 13.51
CA PHE A 310 18.71 -21.27 12.23
C PHE A 310 18.33 -22.75 12.11
N LYS A 311 18.15 -23.42 13.25
CA LYS A 311 17.74 -24.83 13.33
C LYS A 311 16.25 -25.01 13.07
N THR A 312 15.42 -24.10 13.55
CA THR A 312 13.95 -24.23 13.50
C THR A 312 13.32 -23.41 12.37
N CYS A 313 13.83 -22.20 12.08
CA CYS A 313 13.36 -21.39 10.95
C CYS A 313 13.98 -21.88 9.64
N LEU A 314 13.54 -23.06 9.18
CA LEU A 314 14.08 -23.75 8.02
C LEU A 314 13.83 -23.02 6.69
N GLN A 315 12.87 -22.08 6.66
CA GLN A 315 12.60 -21.24 5.49
C GLN A 315 13.39 -19.93 5.48
N LEU A 316 14.08 -19.60 6.58
CA LEU A 316 14.80 -18.34 6.70
C LEU A 316 15.94 -18.31 5.68
N SER A 317 15.92 -17.28 4.83
CA SER A 317 16.87 -17.10 3.73
C SER A 317 17.36 -15.67 3.60
N THR A 318 16.69 -14.71 4.24
CA THR A 318 17.12 -13.33 4.36
C THR A 318 17.18 -12.96 5.83
N LEU A 319 18.37 -12.51 6.23
CA LEU A 319 18.63 -11.97 7.55
C LEU A 319 19.47 -10.71 7.35
N ASP A 320 18.93 -9.56 7.75
CA ASP A 320 19.65 -8.30 7.74
C ASP A 320 20.00 -7.89 9.18
N LEU A 321 21.31 -7.81 9.44
CA LEU A 321 21.91 -7.45 10.73
C LEU A 321 22.85 -6.24 10.58
N HIS A 322 22.74 -5.47 9.49
CA HIS A 322 23.61 -4.32 9.28
C HIS A 322 23.53 -3.35 10.48
N ASN A 323 24.67 -2.83 10.93
CA ASN A 323 24.72 -1.90 12.06
C ASN A 323 24.07 -2.48 13.34
N THR A 324 24.52 -3.68 13.71
CA THR A 324 24.26 -4.35 15.00
C THR A 324 25.58 -4.77 15.65
N GLU A 325 25.55 -5.26 16.89
CA GLU A 325 26.75 -5.77 17.58
C GLU A 325 27.04 -7.25 17.27
N ILE A 326 26.21 -7.91 16.44
CA ILE A 326 26.38 -9.32 16.08
C ILE A 326 27.53 -9.47 15.08
N THR A 327 28.54 -10.24 15.48
CA THR A 327 29.68 -10.58 14.63
C THR A 327 29.45 -11.88 13.86
N MET A 328 30.18 -12.08 12.76
CA MET A 328 30.14 -13.34 12.01
C MET A 328 30.63 -14.54 12.84
N ASP A 329 31.55 -14.33 13.78
CA ASP A 329 32.04 -15.41 14.64
C ASP A 329 30.98 -15.86 15.65
N LEU A 330 30.12 -14.94 16.11
CA LEU A 330 28.95 -15.30 16.91
C LEU A 330 27.94 -16.09 16.09
N LEU A 331 27.64 -15.65 14.86
CA LEU A 331 26.70 -16.34 13.98
C LEU A 331 27.13 -17.78 13.67
N ARG A 332 28.43 -18.01 13.44
CA ARG A 332 29.01 -19.33 13.18
C ARG A 332 28.88 -20.31 14.35
N GLN A 333 28.69 -19.80 15.57
CA GLN A 333 28.49 -20.63 16.78
C GLN A 333 27.03 -21.07 16.96
N ILE A 334 26.07 -20.43 16.28
CA ILE A 334 24.65 -20.76 16.41
C ILE A 334 24.33 -22.05 15.64
N GLU A 335 23.61 -22.95 16.30
CA GLU A 335 23.22 -24.24 15.72
C GLU A 335 22.37 -24.04 14.45
N GLY A 336 22.75 -24.71 13.36
CA GLY A 336 22.05 -24.62 12.07
C GLY A 336 22.54 -23.50 11.14
N TRP A 337 23.55 -22.71 11.54
CA TRP A 337 24.14 -21.64 10.73
C TRP A 337 24.53 -22.09 9.32
N VAL A 338 25.20 -23.24 9.17
CA VAL A 338 25.66 -23.74 7.86
C VAL A 338 24.48 -23.93 6.90
N ASN A 339 23.40 -24.54 7.36
CA ASN A 339 22.18 -24.75 6.57
C ASN A 339 21.52 -23.42 6.19
N PHE A 340 21.49 -22.46 7.12
CA PHE A 340 20.98 -21.11 6.83
C PHE A 340 21.85 -20.40 5.79
N ASP A 341 23.17 -20.45 5.92
CA ASP A 341 24.10 -19.79 5.01
C ASP A 341 24.03 -20.37 3.58
N GLU A 342 23.83 -21.68 3.44
CA GLU A 342 23.54 -22.32 2.15
C GLU A 342 22.23 -21.80 1.53
N ARG A 343 21.14 -21.73 2.30
CA ARG A 343 19.86 -21.15 1.83
C ARG A 343 20.03 -19.70 1.38
N ARG A 344 20.74 -18.89 2.17
CA ARG A 344 21.04 -17.49 1.88
C ARG A 344 21.84 -17.34 0.59
N ARG A 345 22.91 -18.13 0.41
CA ARG A 345 23.73 -18.13 -0.82
C ARG A 345 22.95 -18.59 -2.03
N SER A 346 22.15 -19.66 -1.92
CA SER A 346 21.30 -20.15 -3.02
C SER A 346 20.29 -19.10 -3.48
N LYS A 347 19.66 -18.37 -2.54
CA LYS A 347 18.78 -17.24 -2.86
C LYS A 347 19.52 -16.14 -3.61
N HIS A 348 20.70 -15.75 -3.15
CA HIS A 348 21.51 -14.71 -3.78
C HIS A 348 21.94 -15.10 -5.20
N GLN A 349 22.39 -16.34 -5.40
CA GLN A 349 22.76 -16.85 -6.73
C GLN A 349 21.57 -16.78 -7.71
N LYS A 350 20.39 -17.25 -7.29
CA LYS A 350 19.17 -17.17 -8.11
C LYS A 350 18.82 -15.73 -8.51
N GLN A 351 19.05 -14.76 -7.62
CA GLN A 351 18.82 -13.34 -7.94
C GLN A 351 19.82 -12.80 -8.97
N ILE A 352 21.09 -13.23 -8.92
CA ILE A 352 22.10 -12.88 -9.92
C ILE A 352 21.74 -13.50 -11.27
N ASP A 353 21.44 -14.80 -11.30
CA ASP A 353 21.11 -15.52 -12.53
C ASP A 353 19.89 -14.90 -13.23
N PHE A 354 18.87 -14.51 -12.45
CA PHE A 354 17.71 -13.79 -12.96
C PHE A 354 18.08 -12.43 -13.57
N ARG A 355 18.93 -11.64 -12.91
CA ARG A 355 19.38 -10.33 -13.43
C ARG A 355 20.21 -10.47 -14.70
N VAL A 356 21.08 -11.48 -14.78
CA VAL A 356 21.88 -11.76 -15.98
C VAL A 356 21.00 -12.23 -17.15
N GLY A 357 19.96 -13.02 -16.88
CA GLY A 357 18.97 -13.43 -17.89
C GLY A 357 18.21 -12.24 -18.48
N VAL A 358 17.74 -11.30 -17.66
CA VAL A 358 17.04 -10.08 -18.12
C VAL A 358 17.97 -9.14 -18.89
N SER A 359 19.26 -9.13 -18.59
CA SER A 359 20.24 -8.30 -19.31
C SER A 359 20.62 -8.84 -20.69
N ARG A 360 20.35 -10.11 -21.00
CA ARG A 360 20.67 -10.71 -22.31
C ARG A 360 19.61 -10.44 -23.38
N ASP A 361 18.40 -10.02 -22.98
CA ASP A 361 17.29 -9.74 -23.91
C ASP A 361 17.29 -8.30 -24.48
N PHE A 362 18.37 -7.53 -24.30
CA PHE A 362 18.45 -6.12 -24.75
C PHE A 362 19.65 -5.79 -25.67
N ASP A 363 20.43 -6.77 -26.10
CA ASP A 363 21.67 -6.54 -26.89
C ASP A 363 21.68 -7.24 -28.26
N GLU A 364 20.50 -7.51 -28.84
CA GLU A 364 20.36 -7.89 -30.26
C GLU A 364 19.70 -6.75 -31.05
N GLY A 365 20.43 -5.65 -31.27
CA GLY A 365 19.83 -4.52 -31.98
C GLY A 365 20.73 -3.34 -32.33
N ALA A 366 22.04 -3.50 -32.45
CA ALA A 366 22.91 -2.44 -32.96
C ALA A 366 24.15 -3.05 -33.62
N ASP A 367 23.97 -3.64 -34.81
CA ASP A 367 24.99 -3.69 -35.86
C ASP A 367 24.36 -4.26 -37.15
N LYS A 368 23.58 -3.39 -37.81
CA LYS A 368 23.35 -3.44 -39.26
C LYS A 368 23.25 -2.01 -39.77
N ASN A 369 24.38 -1.46 -40.20
CA ASN A 369 24.53 -0.69 -41.45
C ASN A 369 26.01 -0.41 -41.72
#